data_AF-L5MAE9-F1
#
_entry.id   AF-L5MAE9-F1
#
_cell.length_a   1.000
_cell.length_b   1.000
_cell.length_c   1.000
_cell.angle_alpha   90.00
_cell.angle_beta   90.00
_cell.angle_gamma   90.00
#
_symmetry.space_group_name_H-M   'P 1'
#
loop_
_entity.id
_entity.type
_entity.pdbx_description
1 polymer ?
#
loop_
_entity_poly.entity_id
_entity_poly.type
_entity_poly.pdbx_seq_one_letter_code
_entity_poly.pdbx_strand_id
1 'polypeptide(L)' 'MYLKSDGSHTKGDGIPKRFSGSSSGADRYLTISSLQSEDEAEYLCGVSHAIGVPFG' A
#
# COMPACT_ATOMS: atom_id res chain seq x y z
N MET A 1 -3.55 2.15 2.72
CA MET A 1 -2.08 2.39 2.63
C MET A 1 -1.77 2.81 1.22
N TYR A 2 -0.98 3.86 0.99
CA TYR A 2 -0.57 4.25 -0.37
C TYR A 2 0.94 4.08 -0.53
N LEU A 3 1.33 3.30 -1.55
CA LEU A 3 2.71 2.91 -1.82
C LEU A 3 3.14 3.45 -3.19
N LYS A 4 4.15 4.31 -3.22
CA LYS A 4 4.68 4.90 -4.46
C LYS A 4 5.86 4.11 -4.99
N SER A 5 6.20 4.27 -6.27
CA SER A 5 7.34 3.57 -6.89
C SER A 5 8.69 4.05 -6.37
N ASP A 6 8.76 5.25 -5.79
CA ASP A 6 9.99 5.88 -5.29
C ASP A 6 10.42 5.35 -3.89
N GLY A 7 9.73 4.33 -3.37
CA GLY A 7 9.99 3.81 -2.02
C GLY A 7 9.19 4.52 -0.93
N SER A 8 8.59 5.67 -1.22
CA SER A 8 7.80 6.41 -0.24
C SER A 8 6.41 5.79 -0.08
N HIS A 9 5.89 5.86 1.15
CA HIS A 9 4.55 5.39 1.46
C HIS A 9 3.88 6.32 2.45
N THR A 10 2.55 6.33 2.40
CA THR A 10 1.72 7.04 3.38
C THR A 10 0.73 6.08 4.01
N LYS A 11 0.60 6.22 5.32
CA LYS A 11 -0.32 5.44 6.14
C LYS A 11 -1.51 6.34 6.49
N GLY A 12 -2.72 5.88 6.18
CA GLY A 12 -3.93 6.60 6.53
C GLY A 12 -4.18 6.58 8.04
N ASP A 13 -5.01 7.51 8.50
CA ASP A 13 -5.45 7.55 9.89
C ASP A 13 -6.22 6.28 10.27
N GLY A 14 -6.04 5.83 11.51
CA GLY A 14 -6.66 4.60 12.03
C GLY A 14 -5.96 3.30 11.63
N ILE A 15 -4.96 3.32 10.74
CA ILE A 15 -4.18 2.10 10.44
C ILE A 15 -3.23 1.79 11.61
N PRO A 16 -3.28 0.59 12.21
CA PRO A 16 -2.40 0.21 13.32
C PRO A 16 -0.90 0.17 12.94
N LYS A 17 0.00 0.25 13.94
CA LYS A 17 1.46 0.19 13.70
C LYS A 17 1.96 -1.16 13.17
N ARG A 18 1.18 -2.23 13.35
CA ARG A 18 1.46 -3.57 12.81
C ARG A 18 1.42 -3.62 11.28
N PHE A 19 0.72 -2.70 10.63
CA PHE A 19 0.71 -2.59 9.18
C PHE A 19 1.87 -1.72 8.71
N SER A 20 2.69 -2.29 7.84
CA SER A 20 3.79 -1.63 7.14
C SER A 20 3.65 -1.89 5.65
N GLY A 21 4.26 -1.04 4.84
CA GLY A 21 4.24 -1.20 3.40
C GLY A 21 5.56 -0.77 2.80
N SER A 22 5.96 -1.47 1.75
CA SER A 22 7.14 -1.16 0.97
C SER A 22 6.89 -1.36 -0.51
N SER A 23 7.81 -0.88 -1.33
CA SER A 23 7.72 -0.93 -2.78
C SER A 23 9.10 -1.16 -3.37
N SER A 24 9.16 -1.94 -4.45
CA SER A 24 10.38 -2.14 -5.23
C SER A 24 10.02 -2.13 -6.71
N GLY A 25 10.42 -1.09 -7.45
CA GLY A 25 10.03 -0.93 -8.86
C GLY A 25 8.51 -0.91 -9.05
N ALA A 26 7.97 -1.91 -9.74
CA ALA A 26 6.53 -2.11 -9.97
C ALA A 26 5.82 -2.86 -8.82
N ASP A 27 6.58 -3.52 -7.94
CA ASP A 27 6.02 -4.36 -6.88
C ASP A 27 5.62 -3.54 -5.66
N ARG A 28 4.56 -4.01 -5.01
CA ARG A 28 3.97 -3.40 -3.82
C ARG A 28 3.76 -4.46 -2.75
N TYR A 29 4.27 -4.20 -1.56
CA TYR A 29 4.23 -5.12 -0.44
C TYR A 29 3.44 -4.50 0.70
N LEU A 30 2.51 -5.28 1.25
CA LEU A 30 1.84 -5.02 2.51
C LEU A 30 2.34 -6.06 3.51
N THR A 31 2.85 -5.60 4.64
CA THR A 31 3.33 -6.46 5.72
C THR A 31 2.50 -6.19 6.97
N ILE A 32 1.92 -7.25 7.53
CA ILE A 32 1.17 -7.19 8.80
C ILE A 32 1.98 -7.98 9.83
N SER A 33 2.61 -7.27 10.76
CA SER A 33 3.36 -7.88 11.86
C SER A 33 2.42 -8.25 13.00
N SER A 34 2.48 -9.48 13.51
CA SER A 34 1.60 -9.96 14.59
C SER A 34 0.11 -9.89 14.22
N LEU A 35 -0.29 -10.71 13.24
CA LEU A 35 -1.68 -10.83 12.77
C LEU A 35 -2.65 -11.05 13.94
N GLN A 36 -3.72 -10.26 14.01
CA GLN A 36 -4.78 -10.37 15.02
C GLN A 36 -6.11 -10.77 14.37
N SER A 37 -7.07 -11.27 15.16
CA SER A 37 -8.42 -11.60 14.65
C SER A 37 -9.14 -10.39 14.05
N GLU A 38 -8.86 -9.18 14.54
CA GLU A 38 -9.40 -7.93 13.98
C GLU A 38 -8.81 -7.55 12.61
N ASP A 39 -7.73 -8.22 12.16
CA ASP A 39 -7.11 -7.97 10.85
C ASP A 39 -7.72 -8.83 9.73
N GLU A 40 -8.73 -9.66 10.03
CA GLU A 40 -9.44 -10.45 9.02
C GLU A 40 -10.28 -9.55 8.10
N ALA A 41 -9.76 -9.29 6.90
CA ALA A 41 -10.38 -8.42 5.91
C ALA A 41 -9.89 -8.76 4.49
N GLU A 42 -10.57 -8.21 3.49
CA GLU A 42 -10.11 -8.25 2.10
C GLU A 42 -9.04 -7.17 1.86
N TYR A 43 -7.83 -7.59 1.50
CA TYR A 43 -6.72 -6.70 1.18
C TYR A 43 -6.50 -6.67 -0.33
N LEU A 44 -6.95 -5.59 -0.97
CA LEU A 44 -6.89 -5.43 -2.41
C LEU A 44 -5.73 -4.52 -2.83
N CYS A 45 -4.99 -4.96 -3.86
CA CYS A 45 -4.03 -4.11 -4.55
C CYS A 45 -4.76 -3.28 -5.61
N GLY A 46 -4.58 -1.96 -5.56
CA GLY A 46 -5.15 -1.02 -6.52
C GLY A 46 -4.14 0.05 -6.91
N VAL A 47 -4.24 0.54 -8.14
CA VAL A 47 -3.39 1.61 -8.66
C VAL A 47 -4.25 2.74 -9.20
N SER A 48 -3.94 3.97 -8.77
CA SER A 48 -4.54 5.16 -9.34
C SER A 48 -4.01 5.36 -10.76
N HIS A 49 -4.83 5.07 -11.77
CA HIS A 49 -4.52 5.44 -13.15
C HIS A 49 -4.99 6.87 -13.39
N ALA A 50 -4.06 7.80 -13.55
CA ALA A 50 -4.37 9.11 -14.10
C ALA A 50 -4.57 8.97 -15.61
N ILE A 51 -5.82 8.86 -16.03
CA ILE A 51 -6.22 9.00 -17.44
C ILE A 51 -5.97 10.45 -17.87
N GLY A 52 -4.81 10.74 -18.46
CA GLY A 52 -4.51 12.07 -18.98
C GLY A 52 -3.04 12.47 -19.14
N VAL A 53 -2.07 11.66 -18.72
CA VAL A 53 -0.67 11.91 -19.09
C VAL A 53 -0.35 11.22 -20.41
N PRO A 54 -0.11 11.97 -21.51
CA PRO A 54 0.43 11.36 -22.71
C PRO A 54 1.80 10.78 -22.34
N PHE A 55 2.00 9.50 -22.67
CA PHE A 55 3.31 8.88 -22.57
C PHE A 55 4.27 9.70 -23.44
N GLY A 56 5.23 10.36 -22.78
CA GLY A 56 6.40 10.94 -23.44
C GLY A 56 7.43 9.86 -23.73
#